data_AF-A0A8B9P0F1-F1
#
_entry.id   AF-A0A8B9P0F1-F1
#
_cell.length_a   1.000
_cell.length_b   1.000
_cell.length_c   1.000
_cell.angle_alpha   90.00
_cell.angle_beta   90.00
_cell.angle_gamma   90.00
#
_symmetry.space_group_name_H-M   'P 1'
#
loop_
_entity.id
_entity.type
_entity.pdbx_description
1 polymer ?
#
loop_
_entity_poly.entity_id
_entity_poly.type
_entity_poly.pdbx_seq_one_letter_code
_entity_poly.pdbx_strand_id
1 'polypeptide(L)'
;THNLNIFSSLCIALNGLAENNILDGCFLPNDVDLHQVIVLPKAEWERIQDNLGSTTREAARILAERKERKEMHLRSKAAVKDWPNTIMGLAQRKLKAKKLCAEREEEERRLIDLEEAQFQAAKRKDAIDQARTYQYYKNERVKGLHSALLLTEVLKERDAQVEFKKLKRDVNKKREEEMEHECKKAILREQEKAHERYMKQKALCRHQLEQIILSMQEHVADQKIIKAAEEQKQEEEDDRIRAHFKAKQIIAKLRKEKEAEMQRLMQEHQDTIVNRLAAQMNKAFKMEDDRVARDIAKIEAKQEKERKDKEEKKKADIESIAEHRATVMKMKVEREKEEKAEGKKELYELMEADRIYLEMEEAKKQRRRDENMEVQKIQVQQMAEKQAREQQEKQADLDYDTQREAIALFKEREFQNYAKQVIESESKTTHNLYPLLKASKEGTGLVRGPLSRGRGPSYPAQDIAGTKLPCCICTTTQEPKVVFTW
;
A
#
# COMPACT_ATOMS: atom_id res chain seq x y z
N THR A 1 -71.78 -21.79 -19.99
CA THR A 1 -72.02 -22.97 -20.85
C THR A 1 -72.72 -24.02 -20.01
N HIS A 2 -74.00 -24.24 -20.31
CA HIS A 2 -74.87 -25.21 -19.66
C HIS A 2 -74.42 -26.65 -19.93
N ASN A 3 -74.61 -27.54 -18.96
CA ASN A 3 -75.03 -28.91 -19.26
C ASN A 3 -75.75 -29.51 -18.04
N LEU A 4 -77.06 -29.30 -18.03
CA LEU A 4 -78.06 -30.18 -17.46
C LEU A 4 -78.48 -31.17 -18.57
N ASN A 5 -78.54 -32.47 -18.27
CA ASN A 5 -79.55 -33.42 -18.76
C ASN A 5 -79.33 -34.77 -18.04
N ILE A 6 -80.24 -35.35 -17.26
CA ILE A 6 -81.64 -35.76 -17.47
C ILE A 6 -81.75 -37.16 -18.13
N PHE A 7 -82.13 -38.12 -17.26
CA PHE A 7 -83.03 -39.28 -17.41
C PHE A 7 -82.72 -40.49 -18.31
N SER A 8 -82.78 -41.68 -17.68
CA SER A 8 -83.68 -42.83 -17.98
C SER A 8 -83.37 -43.93 -16.94
N SER A 9 -84.18 -44.30 -15.93
CA SER A 9 -85.57 -44.77 -15.82
C SER A 9 -85.85 -46.19 -16.35
N LEU A 10 -86.00 -47.15 -15.44
CA LEU A 10 -87.11 -48.14 -15.25
C LEU A 10 -86.57 -49.29 -14.35
N CYS A 11 -86.99 -49.44 -13.08
CA CYS A 11 -88.24 -50.03 -12.54
C CYS A 11 -88.36 -51.55 -12.66
N ILE A 12 -88.60 -52.20 -11.50
CA ILE A 12 -89.62 -53.23 -11.16
C ILE A 12 -89.31 -53.70 -9.71
N ALA A 13 -90.05 -53.19 -8.72
CA ALA A 13 -91.15 -53.84 -7.98
C ALA A 13 -90.65 -54.69 -6.78
N LEU A 14 -90.82 -54.22 -5.53
CA LEU A 14 -91.99 -54.43 -4.64
C LEU A 14 -92.01 -55.83 -3.99
N ASN A 15 -91.81 -55.88 -2.67
CA ASN A 15 -92.77 -56.42 -1.70
C ASN A 15 -92.19 -56.40 -0.27
N GLY A 16 -92.89 -55.73 0.63
CA GLY A 16 -92.74 -55.88 2.07
C GLY A 16 -93.74 -56.89 2.64
N LEU A 17 -93.41 -57.40 3.82
CA LEU A 17 -94.23 -58.15 4.79
C LEU A 17 -93.52 -57.87 6.14
N ALA A 18 -94.05 -57.24 7.21
CA ALA A 18 -95.42 -57.00 7.67
C ALA A 18 -96.23 -58.29 7.84
N GLU A 19 -96.03 -58.94 8.98
CA GLU A 19 -96.96 -59.89 9.59
C GLU A 19 -97.17 -59.39 11.04
N ASN A 20 -98.22 -58.60 11.32
CA ASN A 20 -99.61 -59.01 11.54
C ASN A 20 -99.75 -60.06 12.66
N ASN A 21 -99.93 -59.54 13.88
CA ASN A 21 -100.66 -60.24 14.95
C ASN A 21 -102.10 -60.46 14.47
N ILE A 22 -102.39 -61.68 14.00
CA ILE A 22 -103.74 -62.15 13.75
C ILE A 22 -104.05 -63.21 14.80
N LEU A 23 -105.06 -62.89 15.60
CA LEU A 23 -105.83 -63.79 16.43
C LEU A 23 -106.58 -64.73 15.46
N ASP A 24 -106.14 -65.98 15.31
CA ASP A 24 -106.87 -66.97 14.52
C ASP A 24 -107.02 -68.28 15.29
N GLY A 25 -108.22 -68.84 15.17
CA GLY A 25 -108.75 -69.88 16.03
C GLY A 25 -108.06 -71.22 15.85
N CYS A 26 -107.81 -71.88 16.97
CA CYS A 26 -107.56 -73.33 16.98
C CYS A 26 -108.87 -74.04 16.61
N PHE A 27 -109.00 -74.38 15.32
CA PHE A 27 -109.86 -75.46 14.86
C PHE A 27 -109.24 -76.79 15.30
N LEU A 28 -109.96 -77.55 16.13
CA LEU A 28 -109.65 -78.94 16.47
C LEU A 28 -110.09 -79.86 15.32
N PRO A 29 -109.19 -80.68 14.74
CA PRO A 29 -109.59 -81.83 13.94
C PRO A 29 -110.08 -82.94 14.88
N ASN A 30 -111.34 -83.33 14.74
CA ASN A 30 -111.88 -84.54 15.37
C ASN A 30 -111.20 -85.78 14.79
N ASP A 31 -110.95 -86.73 15.71
CA ASP A 31 -110.54 -88.13 15.53
C ASP A 31 -109.08 -88.46 15.88
N VAL A 32 -108.66 -88.21 17.13
CA VAL A 32 -107.66 -89.03 17.83
C VAL A 32 -107.97 -89.13 19.34
N ASP A 33 -107.87 -90.35 19.85
CA ASP A 33 -108.25 -90.91 21.15
C ASP A 33 -107.65 -90.22 22.40
N LEU A 34 -108.50 -89.84 23.38
CA LEU A 34 -108.17 -89.08 24.60
C LEU A 34 -107.44 -89.91 25.70
N HIS A 35 -107.04 -91.15 25.40
CA HIS A 35 -106.36 -92.05 26.35
C HIS A 35 -104.82 -92.08 26.26
N GLN A 36 -104.18 -91.16 25.52
CA GLN A 36 -102.71 -91.11 25.35
C GLN A 36 -102.07 -89.73 25.63
N VAL A 37 -102.66 -88.90 26.50
CA VAL A 37 -102.07 -87.61 26.89
C VAL A 37 -101.16 -87.79 28.11
N ILE A 38 -99.85 -87.79 27.89
CA ILE A 38 -98.84 -87.71 28.95
C ILE A 38 -98.79 -86.26 29.46
N VAL A 39 -99.30 -86.01 30.67
CA VAL A 39 -99.20 -84.71 31.33
C VAL A 39 -97.78 -84.56 31.89
N LEU A 40 -96.92 -83.83 31.17
CA LEU A 40 -95.56 -83.51 31.60
C LEU A 40 -95.56 -82.45 32.74
N PRO A 41 -94.95 -82.73 33.91
CA PRO A 41 -94.77 -81.75 34.97
C PRO A 41 -93.92 -80.56 34.50
N LYS A 42 -94.27 -79.33 34.92
CA LYS A 42 -93.56 -78.09 34.51
C LYS A 42 -92.04 -78.16 34.73
N ALA A 43 -91.59 -78.81 35.81
CA ALA A 43 -90.18 -79.01 36.11
C ALA A 43 -89.46 -79.95 35.12
N GLU A 44 -90.16 -80.97 34.60
CA GLU A 44 -89.64 -81.87 33.57
C GLU A 44 -89.55 -81.16 32.21
N TRP A 45 -90.53 -80.32 31.90
CA TRP A 45 -90.53 -79.47 30.71
C TRP A 45 -89.39 -78.44 30.72
N GLU A 46 -89.18 -77.74 31.84
CA GLU A 46 -88.10 -76.77 32.01
C GLU A 46 -86.71 -77.43 31.94
N ARG A 47 -86.54 -78.65 32.48
CA ARG A 47 -85.27 -79.40 32.37
C ARG A 47 -84.98 -79.85 30.94
N ILE A 48 -86.00 -80.26 30.18
CA ILE A 48 -85.86 -80.62 28.75
C ILE A 48 -85.51 -79.36 27.94
N GLN A 49 -86.18 -78.24 28.21
CA GLN A 49 -85.91 -76.96 27.57
C GLN A 49 -84.50 -76.42 27.90
N ASP A 50 -84.04 -76.58 29.14
CA ASP A 50 -82.70 -76.17 29.59
C ASP A 50 -81.59 -77.05 29.02
N ASN A 51 -81.80 -78.36 28.89
CA ASN A 51 -80.84 -79.26 28.23
C ASN A 51 -80.77 -79.01 26.73
N LEU A 52 -81.90 -78.79 26.05
CA LEU A 52 -81.94 -78.38 24.64
C LEU A 52 -81.31 -77.00 24.42
N GLY A 53 -81.38 -76.12 25.41
CA GLY A 53 -80.76 -74.78 25.40
C GLY A 53 -79.28 -74.76 25.83
N SER A 54 -78.76 -75.81 26.47
CA SER A 54 -77.41 -75.84 27.05
C SER A 54 -76.31 -75.69 25.99
N THR A 55 -76.37 -76.48 24.92
CA THR A 55 -75.48 -76.40 23.75
C THR A 55 -75.55 -75.03 23.08
N THR A 56 -76.74 -74.43 23.02
CA THR A 56 -76.98 -73.11 22.43
C THR A 56 -76.40 -71.98 23.30
N ARG A 57 -76.49 -72.08 24.63
CA ARG A 57 -75.86 -71.14 25.58
C ARG A 57 -74.34 -71.24 25.58
N GLU A 58 -73.82 -72.46 25.48
CA GLU A 58 -72.39 -72.71 25.40
C GLU A 58 -71.80 -72.19 24.08
N ALA A 59 -72.49 -72.44 22.96
CA ALA A 59 -72.16 -71.83 21.67
C ALA A 59 -72.25 -70.30 21.70
N ALA A 60 -73.26 -69.73 22.38
CA ALA A 60 -73.39 -68.29 22.57
C ALA A 60 -72.27 -67.70 23.44
N ARG A 61 -71.84 -68.39 24.49
CA ARG A 61 -70.67 -68.01 25.31
C ARG A 61 -69.38 -68.02 24.50
N ILE A 62 -69.13 -69.07 23.72
CA ILE A 62 -67.95 -69.16 22.85
C ILE A 62 -67.96 -68.04 21.79
N LEU A 63 -69.13 -67.73 21.23
CA LEU A 63 -69.31 -66.61 20.30
C LEU A 63 -69.06 -65.25 20.98
N ALA A 64 -69.56 -65.04 22.19
CA ALA A 64 -69.35 -63.82 22.96
C ALA A 64 -67.86 -63.64 23.33
N GLU A 65 -67.21 -64.69 23.80
CA GLU A 65 -65.78 -64.67 24.12
C GLU A 65 -64.91 -64.46 22.87
N ARG A 66 -65.29 -65.04 21.72
CA ARG A 66 -64.65 -64.75 20.43
C ARG A 66 -64.86 -63.30 20.01
N LYS A 67 -66.04 -62.71 20.24
CA LYS A 67 -66.31 -61.29 19.98
C LYS A 67 -65.46 -60.39 20.88
N GLU A 68 -65.40 -60.68 22.17
CA GLU A 68 -64.59 -59.92 23.12
C GLU A 68 -63.09 -60.01 22.83
N ARG A 69 -62.57 -61.19 22.46
CA ARG A 69 -61.17 -61.33 21.99
C ARG A 69 -60.91 -60.51 20.73
N LYS A 70 -61.85 -60.49 19.78
CA LYS A 70 -61.74 -59.65 18.56
C LYS A 70 -61.77 -58.16 18.93
N GLU A 71 -62.62 -57.75 19.86
CA GLU A 71 -62.67 -56.37 20.34
C GLU A 71 -61.40 -55.96 21.08
N MET A 72 -60.87 -56.80 21.97
CA MET A 72 -59.58 -56.56 22.64
C MET A 72 -58.43 -56.48 21.64
N HIS A 73 -58.41 -57.35 20.61
CA HIS A 73 -57.43 -57.27 19.52
C HIS A 73 -57.54 -55.97 18.73
N LEU A 74 -58.75 -55.49 18.45
CA LEU A 74 -58.99 -54.22 17.78
C LEU A 74 -58.53 -53.03 18.65
N ARG A 75 -58.81 -53.05 19.96
CA ARG A 75 -58.34 -52.04 20.92
C ARG A 75 -56.80 -52.01 21.00
N SER A 76 -56.16 -53.17 21.05
CA SER A 76 -54.69 -53.28 21.04
C SER A 76 -54.08 -52.77 19.72
N LYS A 77 -54.67 -53.16 18.58
CA LYS A 77 -54.27 -52.64 17.26
C LYS A 77 -54.44 -51.12 17.14
N ALA A 78 -55.48 -50.55 17.75
CA ALA A 78 -55.68 -49.10 17.76
C ALA A 78 -54.59 -48.40 18.60
N ALA A 79 -54.29 -48.90 19.80
CA ALA A 79 -53.24 -48.34 20.66
C ALA A 79 -51.83 -48.42 20.03
N VAL A 80 -51.51 -49.49 19.31
CA VAL A 80 -50.19 -49.67 18.64
C VAL A 80 -49.99 -48.71 17.46
N LYS A 81 -51.07 -48.23 16.81
CA LYS A 81 -50.97 -47.28 15.69
C LYS A 81 -50.34 -45.96 16.09
N ASP A 82 -50.64 -45.49 17.30
CA ASP A 82 -50.16 -44.19 17.80
C ASP A 82 -48.81 -44.28 18.50
N TRP A 83 -48.22 -45.48 18.60
CA TRP A 83 -46.95 -45.67 19.28
C TRP A 83 -45.77 -45.19 18.38
N PRO A 84 -45.02 -44.14 18.77
CA PRO A 84 -43.96 -43.56 17.95
C PRO A 84 -42.79 -44.50 17.58
N ASN A 85 -42.62 -45.62 18.28
CA ASN A 85 -41.46 -46.51 18.14
C ASN A 85 -41.77 -47.84 17.42
N THR A 86 -42.93 -47.94 16.76
CA THR A 86 -43.25 -49.09 15.90
C THR A 86 -42.35 -49.09 14.66
N ILE A 87 -41.79 -50.25 14.28
CA ILE A 87 -40.89 -50.43 13.11
C ILE A 87 -41.50 -49.82 11.84
N MET A 88 -42.80 -50.02 11.61
CA MET A 88 -43.54 -49.45 10.47
C MET A 88 -43.62 -47.91 10.53
N GLY A 89 -43.83 -47.33 11.71
CA GLY A 89 -43.85 -45.88 11.91
C GLY A 89 -42.48 -45.25 11.70
N LEU A 90 -41.41 -45.89 12.16
CA LEU A 90 -40.04 -45.45 11.94
C LEU A 90 -39.65 -45.49 10.46
N ALA A 91 -40.04 -46.55 9.74
CA ALA A 91 -39.83 -46.67 8.29
C ALA A 91 -40.56 -45.56 7.52
N GLN A 92 -41.82 -45.28 7.86
CA GLN A 92 -42.57 -44.18 7.25
C GLN A 92 -41.95 -42.81 7.54
N ARG A 93 -41.45 -42.56 8.77
CA ARG A 93 -40.73 -41.32 9.09
C ARG A 93 -39.43 -41.19 8.31
N LYS A 94 -38.63 -42.25 8.21
CA LYS A 94 -37.42 -42.26 7.37
C LYS A 94 -37.76 -41.99 5.90
N LEU A 95 -38.85 -42.55 5.39
CA LEU A 95 -39.31 -42.29 4.02
C LEU A 95 -39.72 -40.82 3.84
N LYS A 96 -40.50 -40.26 4.77
CA LYS A 96 -40.89 -38.84 4.76
C LYS A 96 -39.67 -37.91 4.89
N ALA A 97 -38.73 -38.22 5.79
CA ALA A 97 -37.49 -37.45 5.96
C ALA A 97 -36.62 -37.50 4.69
N LYS A 98 -36.48 -38.67 4.05
CA LYS A 98 -35.78 -38.79 2.76
C LYS A 98 -36.44 -37.97 1.66
N LYS A 99 -37.77 -37.98 1.57
CA LYS A 99 -38.51 -37.13 0.61
C LYS A 99 -38.25 -35.66 0.85
N LEU A 100 -38.35 -35.19 2.11
CA LEU A 100 -38.07 -33.81 2.46
C LEU A 100 -36.61 -33.41 2.18
N CYS A 101 -35.64 -34.30 2.43
CA CYS A 101 -34.25 -34.04 2.06
C CYS A 101 -34.07 -33.94 0.54
N ALA A 102 -34.67 -34.87 -0.23
CA ALA A 102 -34.60 -34.85 -1.68
C ALA A 102 -35.27 -33.60 -2.27
N GLU A 103 -36.41 -33.18 -1.73
CA GLU A 103 -37.10 -31.94 -2.13
C GLU A 103 -36.21 -30.70 -1.88
N ARG A 104 -35.55 -30.61 -0.70
CA ARG A 104 -34.61 -29.51 -0.42
C ARG A 104 -33.38 -29.54 -1.34
N GLU A 105 -32.80 -30.71 -1.57
CA GLU A 105 -31.66 -30.84 -2.50
C GLU A 105 -32.04 -30.44 -3.93
N GLU A 106 -33.28 -30.72 -4.36
CA GLU A 106 -33.78 -30.28 -5.66
C GLU A 106 -34.02 -28.77 -5.72
N GLU A 107 -34.53 -28.17 -4.64
CA GLU A 107 -34.66 -26.72 -4.50
C GLU A 107 -33.29 -26.01 -4.55
N GLU A 108 -32.27 -26.56 -3.88
CA GLU A 108 -30.90 -26.05 -3.92
C GLU A 108 -30.30 -26.11 -5.34
N ARG A 109 -30.52 -27.23 -6.06
CA ARG A 109 -30.09 -27.33 -7.47
C ARG A 109 -30.79 -26.31 -8.35
N ARG A 110 -32.10 -26.11 -8.17
CA ARG A 110 -32.86 -25.09 -8.91
C ARG A 110 -32.35 -23.67 -8.63
N LEU A 111 -31.91 -23.40 -7.40
CA LEU A 111 -31.31 -22.11 -7.05
C LEU A 111 -29.97 -21.91 -7.77
N ILE A 112 -29.12 -22.93 -7.80
CA ILE A 112 -27.84 -22.89 -8.53
C ILE A 112 -28.08 -22.67 -10.03
N ASP A 113 -29.04 -23.37 -10.63
CA ASP A 113 -29.40 -23.18 -12.04
C ASP A 113 -29.89 -21.75 -12.32
N LEU A 114 -30.65 -21.16 -11.40
CA LEU A 114 -31.12 -19.79 -11.50
C LEU A 114 -29.96 -18.79 -11.38
N GLU A 115 -29.04 -18.98 -10.44
CA GLU A 115 -27.86 -18.15 -10.26
C GLU A 115 -26.94 -18.21 -11.49
N GLU A 116 -26.68 -19.41 -12.02
CA GLU A 116 -25.89 -19.59 -13.24
C GLU A 116 -26.59 -18.92 -14.44
N ALA A 117 -27.91 -19.07 -14.57
CA ALA A 117 -28.67 -18.39 -15.61
C ALA A 117 -28.57 -16.86 -15.51
N GLN A 118 -28.62 -16.30 -14.29
CA GLN A 118 -28.42 -14.86 -14.03
C GLN A 118 -27.01 -14.42 -14.40
N PHE A 119 -26.00 -15.18 -14.00
CA PHE A 119 -24.59 -14.90 -14.31
C PHE A 119 -24.33 -14.90 -15.82
N GLN A 120 -24.86 -15.90 -16.53
CA GLN A 120 -24.75 -15.97 -17.98
C GLN A 120 -25.56 -14.86 -18.68
N ALA A 121 -26.70 -14.45 -18.11
CA ALA A 121 -27.44 -13.28 -18.60
C ALA A 121 -26.64 -11.97 -18.40
N ALA A 122 -25.98 -11.81 -17.25
CA ALA A 122 -25.12 -10.66 -16.98
C ALA A 122 -23.94 -10.60 -17.95
N LYS A 123 -23.22 -11.72 -18.16
CA LYS A 123 -22.14 -11.81 -19.16
C LYS A 123 -22.61 -11.43 -20.56
N ARG A 124 -23.79 -11.92 -20.97
CA ARG A 124 -24.38 -11.57 -22.27
C ARG A 124 -24.71 -10.08 -22.35
N LYS A 125 -25.25 -9.50 -21.29
CA LYS A 125 -25.53 -8.07 -21.19
C LYS A 125 -24.24 -7.24 -21.31
N ASP A 126 -23.20 -7.61 -20.57
CA ASP A 126 -21.91 -6.90 -20.59
C ASP A 126 -21.28 -6.96 -21.98
N ALA A 127 -21.31 -8.12 -22.64
CA ALA A 127 -20.83 -8.26 -24.02
C ALA A 127 -21.62 -7.37 -24.99
N ILE A 128 -22.95 -7.29 -24.84
CA ILE A 128 -23.80 -6.40 -25.63
C ILE A 128 -23.46 -4.93 -25.36
N ASP A 129 -23.27 -4.55 -24.10
CA ASP A 129 -23.00 -3.16 -23.72
C ASP A 129 -21.59 -2.72 -24.17
N GLN A 130 -20.59 -3.61 -24.14
CA GLN A 130 -19.29 -3.39 -24.76
C GLN A 130 -19.41 -3.19 -26.27
N ALA A 131 -20.18 -4.05 -26.95
CA ALA A 131 -20.42 -3.93 -28.39
C ALA A 131 -21.16 -2.63 -28.75
N ARG A 132 -22.17 -2.23 -27.96
CA ARG A 132 -22.89 -0.96 -28.12
C ARG A 132 -21.96 0.24 -27.95
N THR A 133 -21.11 0.21 -26.91
CA THR A 133 -20.13 1.26 -26.64
C THR A 133 -19.13 1.38 -27.79
N TYR A 134 -18.62 0.26 -28.28
CA TYR A 134 -17.74 0.23 -29.44
C TYR A 134 -18.42 0.78 -30.70
N GLN A 135 -19.67 0.38 -30.97
CA GLN A 135 -20.45 0.90 -32.08
C GLN A 135 -20.73 2.40 -31.94
N TYR A 136 -21.00 2.87 -30.72
CA TYR A 136 -21.19 4.28 -30.43
C TYR A 136 -19.94 5.10 -30.74
N TYR A 137 -18.76 4.66 -30.27
CA TYR A 137 -17.48 5.33 -30.57
C TYR A 137 -17.07 5.22 -32.04
N LYS A 138 -17.52 4.18 -32.75
CA LYS A 138 -17.29 4.06 -34.20
C LYS A 138 -18.03 5.14 -35.01
N ASN A 139 -19.10 5.73 -34.49
CA ASN A 139 -19.85 6.78 -35.20
C ASN A 139 -18.99 8.01 -35.47
N GLU A 140 -18.97 8.49 -36.72
CA GLU A 140 -18.16 9.64 -37.14
C GLU A 140 -18.49 10.93 -36.39
N ARG A 141 -19.76 11.16 -36.03
CA ARG A 141 -20.16 12.31 -35.19
C ARG A 141 -19.49 12.26 -33.81
N VAL A 142 -19.41 11.08 -33.21
CA VAL A 142 -18.81 10.87 -31.89
C VAL A 142 -17.29 11.01 -32.00
N LYS A 143 -16.66 10.46 -33.04
CA LYS A 143 -15.22 10.69 -33.30
C LYS A 143 -14.90 12.17 -33.50
N GLY A 144 -15.74 12.90 -34.25
CA GLY A 144 -15.61 14.35 -34.42
C GLY A 144 -15.69 15.10 -33.10
N LEU A 145 -16.64 14.72 -32.23
CA LEU A 145 -16.73 15.29 -30.87
C LEU A 145 -15.49 15.00 -30.03
N HIS A 146 -14.98 13.75 -30.02
CA HIS A 146 -13.75 13.40 -29.29
C HIS A 146 -12.54 14.15 -29.82
N SER A 147 -12.43 14.32 -31.14
CA SER A 147 -11.38 15.13 -31.76
C SER A 147 -11.46 16.60 -31.33
N ALA A 148 -12.66 17.18 -31.25
CA ALA A 148 -12.87 18.54 -30.79
C ALA A 148 -12.59 18.70 -29.28
N LEU A 149 -12.94 17.69 -28.48
CA LEU A 149 -12.62 17.64 -27.05
C LEU A 149 -11.10 17.62 -26.85
N LEU A 150 -10.39 16.74 -27.55
CA LEU A 150 -8.93 16.67 -27.54
C LEU A 150 -8.30 18.01 -27.95
N LEU A 151 -8.82 18.64 -29.01
CA LEU A 151 -8.34 19.97 -29.43
C LEU A 151 -8.55 21.01 -28.32
N THR A 152 -9.67 20.98 -27.63
CA THR A 152 -9.95 21.90 -26.51
C THR A 152 -8.98 21.69 -25.35
N GLU A 153 -8.65 20.44 -25.02
CA GLU A 153 -7.62 20.11 -24.01
C GLU A 153 -6.25 20.62 -24.43
N VAL A 154 -5.84 20.39 -25.69
CA VAL A 154 -4.58 20.88 -26.25
C VAL A 154 -4.50 22.41 -26.23
N LEU A 155 -5.61 23.10 -26.52
CA LEU A 155 -5.66 24.57 -26.46
C LEU A 155 -5.50 25.08 -25.03
N LYS A 156 -6.16 24.47 -24.05
CA LYS A 156 -5.98 24.81 -22.62
C LYS A 156 -4.54 24.63 -22.17
N GLU A 157 -3.92 23.52 -22.58
CA GLU A 157 -2.50 23.25 -22.28
C GLU A 157 -1.59 24.29 -22.94
N ARG A 158 -1.85 24.66 -24.19
CA ARG A 158 -1.09 25.71 -24.88
C ARG A 158 -1.20 27.06 -24.18
N ASP A 159 -2.40 27.45 -23.73
CA ASP A 159 -2.60 28.68 -22.98
C ASP A 159 -1.80 28.65 -21.66
N ALA A 160 -1.81 27.53 -20.94
CA ALA A 160 -0.98 27.34 -19.74
C ALA A 160 0.52 27.48 -20.05
N GLN A 161 1.00 26.92 -21.16
CA GLN A 161 2.39 27.08 -21.59
C GLN A 161 2.75 28.52 -21.95
N VAL A 162 1.82 29.26 -22.57
CA VAL A 162 2.00 30.68 -22.88
C VAL A 162 2.09 31.51 -21.60
N GLU A 163 1.20 31.28 -20.64
CA GLU A 163 1.23 31.95 -19.33
C GLU A 163 2.52 31.63 -18.57
N PHE A 164 2.93 30.36 -18.56
CA PHE A 164 4.22 29.96 -17.97
C PHE A 164 5.41 30.67 -18.64
N LYS A 165 5.40 30.80 -19.97
CA LYS A 165 6.45 31.50 -20.71
C LYS A 165 6.47 33.01 -20.40
N LYS A 166 5.30 33.63 -20.22
CA LYS A 166 5.21 35.05 -19.78
C LYS A 166 5.80 35.21 -18.38
N LEU A 167 5.38 34.38 -17.43
CA LEU A 167 5.90 34.42 -16.06
C LEU A 167 7.42 34.23 -16.02
N LYS A 168 7.95 33.29 -16.80
CA LYS A 168 9.40 33.08 -16.92
C LYS A 168 10.13 34.32 -17.45
N ARG A 169 9.57 35.01 -18.46
CA ARG A 169 10.14 36.27 -18.97
C ARG A 169 10.11 37.37 -17.91
N ASP A 170 9.02 37.51 -17.17
CA ASP A 170 8.88 38.54 -16.13
C ASP A 170 9.86 38.31 -14.98
N VAL A 171 10.04 37.06 -14.55
CA VAL A 171 11.05 36.69 -13.54
C VAL A 171 12.46 36.98 -14.03
N ASN A 172 12.78 36.62 -15.28
CA ASN A 172 14.10 36.93 -15.85
C ASN A 172 14.33 38.44 -15.93
N LYS A 173 13.34 39.21 -16.36
CA LYS A 173 13.42 40.67 -16.45
C LYS A 173 13.67 41.30 -15.07
N LYS A 174 12.92 40.88 -14.04
CA LYS A 174 13.15 41.34 -12.65
C LYS A 174 14.55 41.02 -12.17
N ARG A 175 15.05 39.81 -12.45
CA ARG A 175 16.42 39.42 -12.13
C ARG A 175 17.45 40.29 -12.85
N GLU A 176 17.24 40.57 -14.14
CA GLU A 176 18.11 41.49 -14.91
C GLU A 176 18.11 42.91 -14.31
N GLU A 177 16.92 43.44 -13.96
CA GLU A 177 16.77 44.74 -13.30
C GLU A 177 17.48 44.78 -11.93
N GLU A 178 17.39 43.72 -11.13
CA GLU A 178 18.10 43.56 -9.86
C GLU A 178 19.62 43.56 -10.07
N MET A 179 20.12 42.77 -11.02
CA MET A 179 21.55 42.72 -11.35
C MET A 179 22.06 44.07 -11.85
N GLU A 180 21.30 44.77 -12.68
CA GLU A 180 21.62 46.13 -13.13
C GLU A 180 21.70 47.11 -11.97
N HIS A 181 20.75 47.03 -11.04
CA HIS A 181 20.72 47.90 -9.87
C HIS A 181 21.91 47.63 -8.93
N GLU A 182 22.28 46.37 -8.73
CA GLU A 182 23.48 45.99 -8.00
C GLU A 182 24.76 46.49 -8.70
N CYS A 183 24.85 46.36 -10.02
CA CYS A 183 25.96 46.89 -10.80
C CYS A 183 26.07 48.42 -10.67
N LYS A 184 24.94 49.15 -10.79
CA LYS A 184 24.88 50.60 -10.59
C LYS A 184 25.35 50.99 -9.18
N LYS A 185 24.92 50.26 -8.14
CA LYS A 185 25.39 50.47 -6.76
C LYS A 185 26.89 50.21 -6.59
N ALA A 186 27.42 49.17 -7.24
CA ALA A 186 28.85 48.87 -7.20
C ALA A 186 29.68 50.00 -7.85
N ILE A 187 29.25 50.50 -9.01
CA ILE A 187 29.87 51.62 -9.71
C ILE A 187 29.87 52.88 -8.82
N LEU A 188 28.74 53.21 -8.19
CA LEU A 188 28.66 54.36 -7.27
C LEU A 188 29.63 54.23 -6.10
N ARG A 189 29.71 53.05 -5.47
CA ARG A 189 30.68 52.79 -4.39
C ARG A 189 32.13 52.93 -4.86
N GLU A 190 32.44 52.52 -6.08
CA GLU A 190 33.78 52.71 -6.66
C GLU A 190 34.08 54.18 -6.93
N GLN A 191 33.11 54.94 -7.43
CA GLN A 191 33.22 56.39 -7.62
C GLN A 191 33.43 57.11 -6.29
N GLU A 192 32.67 56.78 -5.25
CA GLU A 192 32.84 57.32 -3.89
C GLU A 192 34.25 57.03 -3.35
N LYS A 193 34.72 55.79 -3.44
CA LYS A 193 36.08 55.41 -3.03
C LYS A 193 37.15 56.13 -3.83
N ALA A 194 36.96 56.31 -5.14
CA ALA A 194 37.88 57.06 -5.98
C ALA A 194 37.92 58.54 -5.57
N HIS A 195 36.76 59.14 -5.29
CA HIS A 195 36.65 60.51 -4.80
C HIS A 195 37.30 60.67 -3.42
N GLU A 196 37.09 59.75 -2.49
CA GLU A 196 37.77 59.74 -1.19
C GLU A 196 39.30 59.66 -1.34
N ARG A 197 39.81 58.80 -2.24
CA ARG A 197 41.24 58.71 -2.53
C ARG A 197 41.78 60.04 -3.06
N TYR A 198 41.06 60.66 -3.99
CA TYR A 198 41.41 61.98 -4.53
C TYR A 198 41.46 63.05 -3.43
N MET A 199 40.46 63.09 -2.55
CA MET A 199 40.40 64.05 -1.45
C MET A 199 41.53 63.82 -0.43
N LYS A 200 41.86 62.57 -0.10
CA LYS A 200 42.99 62.23 0.77
C LYS A 200 44.33 62.68 0.15
N GLN A 201 44.51 62.44 -1.15
CA GLN A 201 45.72 62.89 -1.86
C GLN A 201 45.82 64.42 -1.88
N LYS A 202 44.72 65.12 -2.13
CA LYS A 202 44.66 66.58 -2.09
C LYS A 202 44.98 67.13 -0.69
N ALA A 203 44.47 66.51 0.37
CA ALA A 203 44.79 66.87 1.75
C ALA A 203 46.27 66.65 2.08
N LEU A 204 46.85 65.54 1.62
CA LEU A 204 48.28 65.27 1.78
C LEU A 204 49.14 66.34 1.09
N CYS A 205 48.83 66.69 -0.17
CA CYS A 205 49.54 67.75 -0.88
C CYS A 205 49.42 69.10 -0.17
N ARG A 206 48.24 69.45 0.36
CA ARG A 206 48.05 70.66 1.16
C ARG A 206 48.93 70.67 2.40
N HIS A 207 48.96 69.57 3.14
CA HIS A 207 49.79 69.47 4.33
C HIS A 207 51.28 69.59 4.02
N GLN A 208 51.75 68.96 2.93
CA GLN A 208 53.14 69.10 2.48
C GLN A 208 53.48 70.55 2.11
N LEU A 209 52.58 71.25 1.42
CA LEU A 209 52.77 72.67 1.10
C LEU A 209 52.82 73.55 2.36
N GLU A 210 51.93 73.31 3.33
CA GLU A 210 51.95 74.02 4.62
C GLU A 210 53.27 73.79 5.36
N GLN A 211 53.79 72.55 5.39
CA GLN A 211 55.09 72.26 6.00
C GLN A 211 56.24 73.01 5.32
N ILE A 212 56.25 73.05 3.97
CA ILE A 212 57.27 73.80 3.22
C ILE A 212 57.18 75.29 3.53
N ILE A 213 55.96 75.86 3.57
CA ILE A 213 55.75 77.28 3.88
C ILE A 213 56.26 77.60 5.29
N LEU A 214 55.97 76.75 6.29
CA LEU A 214 56.43 76.94 7.66
C LEU A 214 57.97 76.87 7.74
N SER A 215 58.59 75.88 7.11
CA SER A 215 60.06 75.78 7.05
C SER A 215 60.68 77.00 6.35
N MET A 216 60.09 77.49 5.26
CA MET A 216 60.55 78.72 4.61
C MET A 216 60.41 79.95 5.51
N GLN A 217 59.33 80.06 6.30
CA GLN A 217 59.14 81.14 7.26
C GLN A 217 60.18 81.11 8.37
N GLU A 218 60.51 79.92 8.90
CA GLU A 218 61.61 79.73 9.85
C GLU A 218 62.95 80.16 9.24
N HIS A 219 63.29 79.70 8.04
CA HIS A 219 64.53 80.11 7.36
C HIS A 219 64.60 81.62 7.11
N VAL A 220 63.48 82.27 6.77
CA VAL A 220 63.43 83.74 6.61
C VAL A 220 63.59 84.44 7.96
N ALA A 221 63.03 83.91 9.05
CA ALA A 221 63.23 84.43 10.40
C ALA A 221 64.70 84.30 10.84
N ASP A 222 65.31 83.14 10.63
CA ASP A 222 66.73 82.89 10.89
C ASP A 222 67.62 83.85 10.08
N GLN A 223 67.33 84.05 8.80
CA GLN A 223 68.04 85.02 7.97
C GLN A 223 67.91 86.46 8.49
N LYS A 224 66.74 86.86 9.01
CA LYS A 224 66.55 88.18 9.62
C LYS A 224 67.37 88.34 10.91
N ILE A 225 67.42 87.29 11.74
CA ILE A 225 68.23 87.27 12.96
C ILE A 225 69.72 87.38 12.61
N ILE A 226 70.19 86.63 11.60
CA ILE A 226 71.58 86.70 11.12
C ILE A 226 71.91 88.10 10.62
N LYS A 227 71.05 88.71 9.78
CA LYS A 227 71.23 90.08 9.29
C LYS A 227 71.28 91.11 10.41
N ALA A 228 70.39 91.03 11.39
CA ALA A 228 70.41 91.93 12.55
C ALA A 228 71.70 91.77 13.38
N ALA A 229 72.21 90.55 13.51
CA ALA A 229 73.49 90.30 14.18
C ALA A 229 74.69 90.83 13.37
N GLU A 230 74.64 90.76 12.03
CA GLU A 230 75.64 91.35 11.14
C GLU A 230 75.62 92.88 11.21
N GLU A 231 74.45 93.51 11.24
CA GLU A 231 74.29 94.95 11.42
C GLU A 231 74.84 95.42 12.78
N GLN A 232 74.54 94.69 13.86
CA GLN A 232 75.14 94.97 15.18
C GLN A 232 76.68 94.85 15.15
N LYS A 233 77.22 93.82 14.49
CA LYS A 233 78.68 93.69 14.32
C LYS A 233 79.28 94.81 13.50
N GLN A 234 78.60 95.26 12.43
CA GLN A 234 79.04 96.40 11.63
C GLN A 234 79.01 97.69 12.44
N GLU A 235 77.98 97.92 13.27
CA GLU A 235 77.89 99.09 14.13
C GLU A 235 78.99 99.07 15.21
N GLU A 236 79.27 97.91 15.81
CA GLU A 236 80.42 97.72 16.70
C GLU A 236 81.76 97.93 16.00
N GLU A 237 81.93 97.44 14.78
CA GLU A 237 83.15 97.65 13.99
C GLU A 237 83.31 99.12 13.58
N ASP A 238 82.24 99.81 13.21
CA ASP A 238 82.23 101.23 12.93
C ASP A 238 82.54 102.05 14.20
N ASP A 239 82.03 101.65 15.37
CA ASP A 239 82.42 102.23 16.66
C ASP A 239 83.88 101.97 17.00
N ARG A 240 84.39 100.76 16.72
CA ARG A 240 85.82 100.46 16.85
C ARG A 240 86.64 101.33 15.91
N ILE A 241 86.23 101.55 14.66
CA ILE A 241 86.91 102.43 13.70
C ILE A 241 86.86 103.89 14.17
N ARG A 242 85.72 104.38 14.65
CA ARG A 242 85.58 105.73 15.25
C ARG A 242 86.49 105.90 16.47
N ALA A 243 86.53 104.91 17.35
CA ALA A 243 87.41 104.90 18.51
C ALA A 243 88.89 104.83 18.10
N HIS A 244 89.23 104.03 17.08
CA HIS A 244 90.59 103.93 16.54
C HIS A 244 91.05 105.23 15.88
N PHE A 245 90.16 105.95 15.21
CA PHE A 245 90.44 107.26 14.61
C PHE A 245 90.67 108.34 15.67
N LYS A 246 89.80 108.39 16.71
CA LYS A 246 90.00 109.27 17.88
C LYS A 246 91.28 108.92 18.64
N ALA A 247 91.57 107.63 18.82
CA ALA A 247 92.80 107.14 19.43
C ALA A 247 94.03 107.49 18.57
N LYS A 248 93.97 107.39 17.23
CA LYS A 248 95.06 107.80 16.33
C LYS A 248 95.31 109.32 16.36
N GLN A 249 94.27 110.15 16.47
CA GLN A 249 94.43 111.60 16.68
C GLN A 249 95.11 111.95 18.02
N ILE A 250 94.80 111.20 19.08
CA ILE A 250 95.41 111.36 20.40
C ILE A 250 96.85 110.82 20.40
N ILE A 251 97.11 109.68 19.74
CA ILE A 251 98.44 109.07 19.60
C ILE A 251 99.37 109.93 18.73
N ALA A 252 98.87 110.64 17.71
CA ALA A 252 99.67 111.58 16.93
C ALA A 252 100.10 112.83 17.72
N LYS A 253 99.31 113.24 18.73
CA LYS A 253 99.66 114.32 19.66
C LYS A 253 100.63 113.84 20.75
N LEU A 254 100.43 112.64 21.28
CA LEU A 254 101.29 112.06 22.33
C LEU A 254 102.62 111.49 21.79
N ARG A 255 102.72 111.06 20.52
CA ARG A 255 103.99 110.62 19.91
C ARG A 255 105.04 111.73 19.81
N LYS A 256 104.62 113.00 19.66
CA LYS A 256 105.53 114.17 19.69
C LYS A 256 106.08 114.50 21.08
N GLU A 257 105.44 114.01 22.15
CA GLU A 257 105.83 114.28 23.54
C GLU A 257 106.48 113.06 24.23
N LYS A 258 106.23 111.83 23.76
CA LYS A 258 106.76 110.57 24.32
C LYS A 258 107.97 109.96 23.59
N GLU A 259 108.39 110.49 22.42
CA GLU A 259 109.67 110.10 21.77
C GLU A 259 110.91 110.55 22.57
N ALA A 260 110.77 111.48 23.52
CA ALA A 260 111.86 111.91 24.41
C ALA A 260 111.97 111.10 25.73
N GLU A 261 111.01 110.23 26.04
CA GLU A 261 110.92 109.60 27.36
C GLU A 261 110.43 108.13 27.31
N MET A 262 110.36 107.55 26.11
CA MET A 262 110.32 106.11 25.94
C MET A 262 111.76 105.64 25.99
N GLN A 263 112.21 105.01 27.08
CA GLN A 263 113.19 103.91 26.92
C GLN A 263 113.58 103.08 28.14
N ARG A 264 113.03 103.23 29.36
CA ARG A 264 113.63 102.45 30.47
C ARG A 264 112.82 101.54 31.38
N LEU A 265 111.56 101.76 31.77
CA LEU A 265 111.16 101.14 33.06
C LEU A 265 109.72 100.65 33.26
N MET A 266 108.92 100.33 32.24
CA MET A 266 107.47 100.08 32.47
C MET A 266 106.83 98.89 31.73
N GLN A 267 107.60 97.96 31.17
CA GLN A 267 107.04 96.81 30.42
C GLN A 267 106.92 95.50 31.22
N GLU A 268 107.36 95.45 32.49
CA GLU A 268 107.33 94.22 33.31
C GLU A 268 106.12 94.10 34.27
N HIS A 269 105.17 95.06 34.26
CA HIS A 269 104.02 95.04 35.19
C HIS A 269 102.68 94.56 34.57
N GLN A 270 102.58 94.42 33.25
CA GLN A 270 101.28 94.27 32.58
C GLN A 270 100.76 92.81 32.46
N ASP A 271 101.58 91.78 32.64
CA ASP A 271 101.15 90.39 32.40
C ASP A 271 100.52 89.67 33.62
N THR A 272 100.55 90.28 34.81
CA THR A 272 100.03 89.63 36.03
C THR A 272 98.53 89.89 36.28
N ILE A 273 97.95 90.93 35.66
CA ILE A 273 96.57 91.36 35.91
C ILE A 273 95.55 90.59 35.03
N VAL A 274 95.95 90.17 33.83
CA VAL A 274 95.06 89.51 32.85
C VAL A 274 94.60 88.11 33.30
N ASN A 275 95.43 87.37 34.03
CA ASN A 275 95.12 86.00 34.44
C ASN A 275 94.11 85.88 35.60
N ARG A 276 93.82 86.97 36.33
CA ARG A 276 92.90 86.95 37.48
C ARG A 276 91.43 87.16 37.10
N LEU A 277 91.16 87.84 35.98
CA LEU A 277 89.80 88.10 35.48
C LEU A 277 89.18 86.89 34.77
N ALA A 278 89.98 86.08 34.07
CA ALA A 278 89.51 84.88 33.35
C ALA A 278 88.96 83.78 34.29
N ALA A 279 89.41 83.73 35.55
CA ALA A 279 88.97 82.73 36.53
C ALA A 279 87.58 83.02 37.13
N GLN A 280 87.08 84.27 37.07
CA GLN A 280 85.78 84.64 37.63
C GLN A 280 84.60 84.37 36.67
N MET A 281 84.77 84.50 35.35
CA MET A 281 83.67 84.28 34.38
C MET A 281 83.24 82.80 34.26
N ASN A 282 84.16 81.84 34.45
CA ASN A 282 83.85 80.41 34.31
C ASN A 282 83.02 79.80 35.46
N LYS A 283 82.81 80.53 36.56
CA LYS A 283 82.05 80.04 37.73
C LYS A 283 80.56 80.36 37.65
N ALA A 284 80.15 81.36 36.86
CA ALA A 284 78.75 81.76 36.70
C ALA A 284 77.99 80.91 35.66
N PHE A 285 78.67 80.44 34.60
CA PHE A 285 78.05 79.63 33.54
C PHE A 285 77.59 78.23 34.00
N LYS A 286 78.20 77.65 35.03
CA LYS A 286 77.89 76.28 35.48
C LYS A 286 76.57 76.15 36.28
N MET A 287 75.92 77.24 36.69
CA MET A 287 74.71 77.20 37.51
C MET A 287 73.41 77.26 36.69
N GLU A 288 73.46 77.76 35.45
CA GLU A 288 72.28 77.90 34.57
C GLU A 288 71.97 76.58 33.81
N ASP A 289 73.01 75.85 33.40
CA ASP A 289 72.89 74.55 32.70
C ASP A 289 72.20 73.47 33.56
N ASP A 290 72.44 73.46 34.87
CA ASP A 290 71.83 72.52 35.83
C ASP A 290 70.34 72.79 36.09
N ARG A 291 69.85 73.98 35.74
CA ARG A 291 68.43 74.33 35.87
C ARG A 291 67.64 73.91 34.64
N VAL A 292 68.21 74.07 33.46
CA VAL A 292 67.63 73.62 32.17
C VAL A 292 67.52 72.09 32.14
N ALA A 293 68.53 71.37 32.61
CA ALA A 293 68.51 69.90 32.64
C ALA A 293 67.37 69.31 33.51
N ARG A 294 67.00 69.98 34.60
CA ARG A 294 65.93 69.49 35.51
C ARG A 294 64.52 69.67 34.96
N ASP A 295 64.27 70.75 34.21
CA ASP A 295 62.95 70.99 33.63
C ASP A 295 62.71 70.12 32.37
N ILE A 296 63.77 69.83 31.59
CA ILE A 296 63.73 68.83 30.51
C ILE A 296 63.37 67.44 31.07
N ALA A 297 64.05 66.99 32.13
CA ALA A 297 63.78 65.69 32.74
C ALA A 297 62.35 65.53 33.27
N LYS A 298 61.72 66.60 33.77
CA LYS A 298 60.31 66.57 34.22
C LYS A 298 59.32 66.43 33.06
N ILE A 299 59.58 67.11 31.94
CA ILE A 299 58.72 67.04 30.74
C ILE A 299 58.83 65.66 30.10
N GLU A 300 60.05 65.12 29.98
CA GLU A 300 60.30 63.77 29.46
C GLU A 300 59.62 62.70 30.33
N ALA A 301 59.71 62.81 31.66
CA ALA A 301 59.05 61.86 32.57
C ALA A 301 57.51 61.91 32.48
N LYS A 302 56.91 63.07 32.21
CA LYS A 302 55.45 63.19 32.01
C LYS A 302 55.01 62.59 30.68
N GLN A 303 55.72 62.87 29.59
CA GLN A 303 55.43 62.30 28.27
C GLN A 303 55.61 60.78 28.26
N GLU A 304 56.60 60.26 28.99
CA GLU A 304 56.81 58.81 29.11
C GLU A 304 55.65 58.10 29.81
N LYS A 305 55.06 58.71 30.86
CA LYS A 305 53.85 58.18 31.51
C LYS A 305 52.65 58.18 30.56
N GLU A 306 52.42 59.26 29.83
CA GLU A 306 51.31 59.34 28.86
C GLU A 306 51.49 58.36 27.69
N ARG A 307 52.72 58.06 27.26
CA ARG A 307 52.99 57.01 26.26
C ARG A 307 52.63 55.63 26.79
N LYS A 308 53.07 55.29 28.01
CA LYS A 308 52.74 54.01 28.66
C LYS A 308 51.23 53.83 28.83
N ASP A 309 50.52 54.84 29.31
CA ASP A 309 49.06 54.78 29.45
C ASP A 309 48.34 54.57 28.11
N LYS A 310 48.84 55.17 27.01
CA LYS A 310 48.31 54.98 25.66
C LYS A 310 48.64 53.60 25.10
N GLU A 311 49.83 53.08 25.38
CA GLU A 311 50.25 51.73 24.99
C GLU A 311 49.44 50.66 25.72
N GLU A 312 49.18 50.83 27.02
CA GLU A 312 48.34 49.93 27.82
C GLU A 312 46.89 49.89 27.32
N LYS A 313 46.30 51.05 26.97
CA LYS A 313 44.96 51.11 26.37
C LYS A 313 44.90 50.40 25.01
N LYS A 314 45.87 50.66 24.12
CA LYS A 314 45.96 49.98 22.83
C LYS A 314 46.14 48.47 23.00
N LYS A 315 46.94 48.05 23.98
CA LYS A 315 47.15 46.64 24.30
C LYS A 315 45.86 45.97 24.76
N ALA A 316 45.11 46.60 25.67
CA ALA A 316 43.82 46.10 26.14
C ALA A 316 42.78 46.00 24.99
N ASP A 317 42.72 46.98 24.09
CA ASP A 317 41.82 46.94 22.93
C ASP A 317 42.19 45.81 21.95
N ILE A 318 43.49 45.58 21.72
CA ILE A 318 43.98 44.47 20.88
C ILE A 318 43.64 43.11 21.51
N GLU A 319 43.81 42.97 22.82
CA GLU A 319 43.46 41.76 23.57
C GLU A 319 41.95 41.48 23.50
N SER A 320 41.10 42.49 23.70
CA SER A 320 39.64 42.38 23.56
C SER A 320 39.21 41.97 22.14
N ILE A 321 39.81 42.55 21.10
CA ILE A 321 39.55 42.16 19.70
C ILE A 321 40.01 40.72 19.44
N ALA A 322 41.15 40.30 20.01
CA ALA A 322 41.65 38.95 19.88
C ALA A 322 40.73 37.93 20.56
N GLU A 323 40.24 38.22 21.77
CA GLU A 323 39.26 37.39 22.49
C GLU A 323 37.93 37.27 21.74
N HIS A 324 37.41 38.38 21.20
CA HIS A 324 36.20 38.34 20.37
C HIS A 324 36.40 37.50 19.10
N ARG A 325 37.54 37.64 18.41
CA ARG A 325 37.86 36.81 17.24
C ARG A 325 37.98 35.33 17.61
N ALA A 326 38.61 35.02 18.75
CA ALA A 326 38.75 33.64 19.22
C ALA A 326 37.39 33.01 19.59
N THR A 327 36.50 33.75 20.24
CA THR A 327 35.14 33.27 20.57
C THR A 327 34.29 33.06 19.33
N VAL A 328 34.30 33.98 18.37
CA VAL A 328 33.59 33.82 17.08
C VAL A 328 34.11 32.63 16.30
N MET A 329 35.43 32.42 16.25
CA MET A 329 36.02 31.24 15.59
C MET A 329 35.62 29.94 16.28
N LYS A 330 35.65 29.88 17.63
CA LYS A 330 35.17 28.71 18.39
C LYS A 330 33.68 28.43 18.14
N MET A 331 32.83 29.46 18.19
CA MET A 331 31.39 29.32 17.91
C MET A 331 31.13 28.85 16.47
N LYS A 332 31.89 29.36 15.49
CA LYS A 332 31.76 28.91 14.09
C LYS A 332 32.14 27.44 13.94
N VAL A 333 33.23 27.01 14.57
CA VAL A 333 33.68 25.61 14.53
C VAL A 333 32.68 24.68 15.22
N GLU A 334 32.12 25.05 16.36
CA GLU A 334 31.09 24.24 17.03
C GLU A 334 29.80 24.16 16.20
N ARG A 335 29.34 25.28 15.62
CA ARG A 335 28.18 25.28 14.72
C ARG A 335 28.40 24.37 13.50
N GLU A 336 29.58 24.42 12.88
CA GLU A 336 29.91 23.51 11.77
C GLU A 336 29.96 22.03 12.20
N LYS A 337 30.32 21.72 13.46
CA LYS A 337 30.26 20.36 13.99
C LYS A 337 28.82 19.92 14.24
N GLU A 338 27.97 20.81 14.76
CA GLU A 338 26.54 20.58 14.96
C GLU A 338 25.84 20.33 13.63
N GLU A 339 26.04 21.19 12.64
CA GLU A 339 25.49 21.02 11.27
C GLU A 339 25.96 19.69 10.65
N LYS A 340 27.23 19.31 10.83
CA LYS A 340 27.74 18.01 10.37
C LYS A 340 27.13 16.84 11.14
N ALA A 341 26.79 17.00 12.41
CA ALA A 341 26.16 15.97 13.21
C ALA A 341 24.67 15.82 12.83
N GLU A 342 23.98 16.93 12.60
CA GLU A 342 22.60 16.98 12.10
C GLU A 342 22.51 16.36 10.70
N GLY A 343 23.36 16.78 9.77
CA GLY A 343 23.40 16.18 8.43
C GLY A 343 23.73 14.68 8.43
N LYS A 344 24.50 14.19 9.41
CA LYS A 344 24.70 12.74 9.60
C LYS A 344 23.44 12.04 10.11
N LYS A 345 22.70 12.64 11.05
CA LYS A 345 21.44 12.09 11.56
C LYS A 345 20.40 12.02 10.44
N GLU A 346 20.25 13.10 9.67
CA GLU A 346 19.35 13.14 8.51
C GLU A 346 19.70 12.05 7.47
N LEU A 347 21.00 11.84 7.21
CA LEU A 347 21.44 10.76 6.33
C LEU A 347 21.06 9.37 6.88
N TYR A 348 21.26 9.14 8.18
CA TYR A 348 20.87 7.86 8.80
C TYR A 348 19.36 7.64 8.76
N GLU A 349 18.56 8.67 9.00
CA GLU A 349 17.09 8.60 8.90
C GLU A 349 16.65 8.28 7.47
N LEU A 350 17.29 8.88 6.46
CA LEU A 350 17.00 8.58 5.06
C LEU A 350 17.38 7.14 4.71
N MET A 351 18.54 6.66 5.15
CA MET A 351 18.96 5.26 4.95
C MET A 351 18.00 4.26 5.62
N GLU A 352 17.51 4.58 6.82
CA GLU A 352 16.56 3.75 7.55
C GLU A 352 15.20 3.71 6.82
N ALA A 353 14.72 4.85 6.33
CA ALA A 353 13.49 4.95 5.55
C ALA A 353 13.58 4.14 4.24
N ASP A 354 14.70 4.22 3.52
CA ASP A 354 14.95 3.42 2.32
C ASP A 354 15.00 1.92 2.63
N ARG A 355 15.62 1.52 3.75
CA ARG A 355 15.64 0.12 4.20
C ARG A 355 14.22 -0.39 4.45
N ILE A 356 13.41 0.37 5.20
CA ILE A 356 12.02 0.02 5.50
C ILE A 356 11.19 -0.09 4.21
N TYR A 357 11.39 0.83 3.26
CA TYR A 357 10.71 0.80 1.97
C TYR A 357 11.05 -0.47 1.17
N LEU A 358 12.33 -0.84 1.12
CA LEU A 358 12.79 -2.06 0.46
C LEU A 358 12.21 -3.32 1.12
N GLU A 359 12.25 -3.41 2.45
CA GLU A 359 11.65 -4.50 3.22
C GLU A 359 10.15 -4.61 2.94
N MET A 360 9.43 -3.48 2.86
CA MET A 360 8.00 -3.45 2.52
C MET A 360 7.75 -3.98 1.10
N GLU A 361 8.55 -3.58 0.11
CA GLU A 361 8.41 -4.05 -1.27
C GLU A 361 8.72 -5.55 -1.41
N GLU A 362 9.73 -6.06 -0.70
CA GLU A 362 10.02 -7.49 -0.61
C GLU A 362 8.88 -8.26 0.06
N ALA A 363 8.33 -7.74 1.16
CA ALA A 363 7.18 -8.35 1.84
C ALA A 363 5.93 -8.39 0.93
N LYS A 364 5.68 -7.35 0.12
CA LYS A 364 4.58 -7.37 -0.87
C LYS A 364 4.83 -8.42 -1.95
N LYS A 365 6.06 -8.53 -2.46
CA LYS A 365 6.44 -9.56 -3.44
C LYS A 365 6.25 -10.96 -2.86
N GLN A 366 6.63 -11.16 -1.60
CA GLN A 366 6.47 -12.44 -0.91
C GLN A 366 5.00 -12.80 -0.71
N ARG A 367 4.16 -11.87 -0.23
CA ARG A 367 2.70 -12.09 -0.13
C ARG A 367 2.07 -12.52 -1.44
N ARG A 368 2.43 -11.87 -2.56
CA ARG A 368 1.95 -12.27 -3.88
C ARG A 368 2.39 -13.68 -4.26
N ARG A 369 3.61 -14.10 -3.88
CA ARG A 369 4.09 -15.47 -4.11
C ARG A 369 3.28 -16.45 -3.27
N ASP A 370 3.05 -16.16 -2.00
CA ASP A 370 2.31 -17.03 -1.09
C ASP A 370 0.84 -17.18 -1.53
N GLU A 371 0.19 -16.10 -1.94
CA GLU A 371 -1.16 -16.10 -2.54
C GLU A 371 -1.21 -16.98 -3.80
N ASN A 372 -0.24 -16.82 -4.71
CA ASN A 372 -0.17 -17.63 -5.91
C ASN A 372 0.07 -19.12 -5.60
N MET A 373 0.90 -19.43 -4.61
CA MET A 373 1.13 -20.80 -4.15
C MET A 373 -0.15 -21.42 -3.56
N GLU A 374 -0.94 -20.66 -2.80
CA GLU A 374 -2.21 -21.16 -2.25
C GLU A 374 -3.24 -21.41 -3.35
N VAL A 375 -3.33 -20.53 -4.35
CA VAL A 375 -4.17 -20.77 -5.54
C VAL A 375 -3.74 -22.03 -6.28
N GLN A 376 -2.44 -22.22 -6.49
CA GLN A 376 -1.90 -23.43 -7.15
C GLN A 376 -2.23 -24.70 -6.35
N LYS A 377 -2.11 -24.65 -5.03
CA LYS A 377 -2.47 -25.76 -4.14
C LYS A 377 -3.95 -26.11 -4.23
N ILE A 378 -4.83 -25.11 -4.25
CA ILE A 378 -6.28 -25.30 -4.44
C ILE A 378 -6.55 -25.96 -5.80
N GLN A 379 -5.91 -25.52 -6.87
CA GLN A 379 -6.07 -26.12 -8.21
C GLN A 379 -5.64 -27.58 -8.24
N VAL A 380 -4.51 -27.92 -7.61
CA VAL A 380 -4.04 -29.31 -7.49
C VAL A 380 -5.03 -30.16 -6.69
N GLN A 381 -5.58 -29.62 -5.59
CA GLN A 381 -6.59 -30.31 -4.80
C GLN A 381 -7.87 -30.57 -5.61
N GLN A 382 -8.36 -29.58 -6.36
CA GLN A 382 -9.52 -29.74 -7.25
C GLN A 382 -9.27 -30.78 -8.35
N MET A 383 -8.07 -30.80 -8.94
CA MET A 383 -7.68 -31.80 -9.92
C MET A 383 -7.68 -33.21 -9.33
N ALA A 384 -7.12 -33.38 -8.13
CA ALA A 384 -7.11 -34.66 -7.42
C ALA A 384 -8.53 -35.12 -7.04
N GLU A 385 -9.37 -34.21 -6.56
CA GLU A 385 -10.77 -34.50 -6.22
C GLU A 385 -11.57 -34.91 -7.45
N LYS A 386 -11.36 -34.23 -8.59
CA LYS A 386 -12.00 -34.58 -9.86
C LYS A 386 -11.57 -35.97 -10.33
N GLN A 387 -10.28 -36.29 -10.25
CA GLN A 387 -9.78 -37.63 -10.59
C GLN A 387 -10.34 -38.71 -9.66
N ALA A 388 -10.44 -38.44 -8.36
CA ALA A 388 -11.03 -39.37 -7.40
C ALA A 388 -12.52 -39.62 -7.69
N ARG A 389 -13.28 -38.57 -8.03
CA ARG A 389 -14.68 -38.69 -8.47
C ARG A 389 -14.80 -39.54 -9.74
N GLU A 390 -13.96 -39.29 -10.74
CA GLU A 390 -13.96 -40.07 -11.98
C GLU A 390 -13.66 -41.56 -11.72
N GLN A 391 -12.73 -41.87 -10.81
CA GLN A 391 -12.45 -43.25 -10.40
C GLN A 391 -13.65 -43.89 -9.67
N GLN A 392 -14.32 -43.15 -8.80
CA GLN A 392 -15.52 -43.62 -8.11
C GLN A 392 -16.67 -43.90 -9.09
N GLU A 393 -16.88 -43.03 -10.07
CA GLU A 393 -17.88 -43.23 -11.13
C GLU A 393 -17.59 -44.49 -11.94
N LYS A 394 -16.34 -44.69 -12.38
CA LYS A 394 -15.92 -45.93 -13.07
C LYS A 394 -16.16 -47.17 -12.23
N GLN A 395 -15.89 -47.11 -10.92
CA GLN A 395 -16.15 -48.24 -10.03
C GLN A 395 -17.66 -48.48 -9.88
N ALA A 396 -18.47 -47.43 -9.76
CA ALA A 396 -19.92 -47.55 -9.68
C ALA A 396 -20.53 -48.16 -10.95
N ASP A 397 -20.00 -47.81 -12.13
CA ASP A 397 -20.41 -48.40 -13.41
C ASP A 397 -20.08 -49.90 -13.48
N LEU A 398 -18.87 -50.29 -13.04
CA LEU A 398 -18.49 -51.71 -12.95
C LEU A 398 -19.37 -52.47 -11.96
N ASP A 399 -19.65 -51.88 -10.80
CA ASP A 399 -20.53 -52.47 -9.78
C ASP A 399 -21.97 -52.61 -10.32
N TYR A 400 -22.44 -51.66 -11.13
CA TYR A 400 -23.74 -51.74 -11.81
C TYR A 400 -23.77 -52.86 -12.86
N ASP A 401 -22.74 -52.96 -13.71
CA ASP A 401 -22.65 -54.02 -14.71
C ASP A 401 -22.57 -55.41 -14.06
N THR A 402 -21.80 -55.57 -12.98
CA THR A 402 -21.74 -56.84 -12.23
C THR A 402 -23.09 -57.19 -11.59
N GLN A 403 -23.82 -56.22 -11.04
CA GLN A 403 -25.19 -56.43 -10.55
C GLN A 403 -26.13 -56.84 -11.69
N ARG A 404 -26.03 -56.19 -12.86
CA ARG A 404 -26.84 -56.53 -14.04
C ARG A 404 -26.58 -57.96 -14.50
N GLU A 405 -25.32 -58.37 -14.57
CA GLU A 405 -24.93 -59.74 -14.91
C GLU A 405 -25.44 -60.75 -13.89
N ALA A 406 -25.31 -60.47 -12.59
CA ALA A 406 -25.82 -61.34 -11.54
C ALA A 406 -27.35 -61.53 -11.63
N ILE A 407 -28.09 -60.45 -11.90
CA ILE A 407 -29.55 -60.51 -12.13
C ILE A 407 -29.86 -61.32 -13.38
N ALA A 408 -29.12 -61.13 -14.47
CA ALA A 408 -29.31 -61.89 -15.71
C ALA A 408 -29.07 -63.39 -15.49
N LEU A 409 -28.00 -63.77 -14.77
CA LEU A 409 -27.71 -65.16 -14.41
C LEU A 409 -28.80 -65.77 -13.52
N PHE A 410 -29.32 -65.00 -12.56
CA PHE A 410 -30.42 -65.45 -11.71
C PHE A 410 -31.70 -65.70 -12.54
N LYS A 411 -32.08 -64.75 -13.41
CA LYS A 411 -33.23 -64.88 -14.30
C LYS A 411 -33.09 -66.06 -15.26
N GLU A 412 -31.91 -66.27 -15.83
CA GLU A 412 -31.63 -67.42 -16.69
C GLU A 412 -31.80 -68.73 -15.90
N ARG A 413 -31.32 -68.80 -14.65
CA ARG A 413 -31.51 -69.97 -13.80
C ARG A 413 -32.99 -70.23 -13.51
N GLU A 414 -33.78 -69.19 -13.21
CA GLU A 414 -35.22 -69.32 -13.03
C GLU A 414 -35.92 -69.83 -14.30
N PHE A 415 -35.58 -69.26 -15.46
CA PHE A 415 -36.10 -69.69 -16.75
C PHE A 415 -35.78 -71.17 -17.04
N GLN A 416 -34.54 -71.60 -16.80
CA GLN A 416 -34.12 -72.99 -16.98
C GLN A 416 -34.86 -73.95 -16.03
N ASN A 417 -35.09 -73.54 -14.78
CA ASN A 417 -35.86 -74.34 -13.83
C ASN A 417 -37.33 -74.49 -14.27
N TYR A 418 -37.94 -73.40 -14.74
CA TYR A 418 -39.30 -73.43 -15.29
C TYR A 418 -39.39 -74.31 -16.55
N ALA A 419 -38.45 -74.16 -17.49
CA ALA A 419 -38.39 -74.97 -18.70
C ALA A 419 -38.27 -76.47 -18.38
N LYS A 420 -37.47 -76.85 -17.37
CA LYS A 420 -37.40 -78.23 -16.88
C LYS A 420 -38.74 -78.75 -16.36
N GLN A 421 -39.47 -77.94 -15.59
CA GLN A 421 -40.79 -78.32 -15.08
C GLN A 421 -41.78 -78.56 -16.22
N VAL A 422 -41.78 -77.70 -17.24
CA VAL A 422 -42.64 -77.86 -18.43
C VAL A 422 -42.28 -79.11 -19.23
N ILE A 423 -40.98 -79.38 -19.44
CA ILE A 423 -40.52 -80.61 -20.09
C ILE A 423 -40.97 -81.84 -19.30
N GLU A 424 -40.88 -81.80 -17.97
CA GLU A 424 -41.31 -82.90 -17.11
C GLU A 424 -42.83 -83.12 -17.15
N SER A 425 -43.64 -82.05 -17.13
CA SER A 425 -45.10 -82.17 -17.24
C SER A 425 -45.54 -82.67 -18.61
N GLU A 426 -44.93 -82.17 -19.69
CA GLU A 426 -45.23 -82.61 -21.05
C GLU A 426 -44.78 -84.05 -21.29
N SER A 427 -43.69 -84.50 -20.65
CA SER A 427 -43.25 -85.89 -20.77
C SER A 427 -44.24 -86.92 -20.24
N LYS A 428 -45.13 -86.49 -19.34
CA LYS A 428 -46.22 -87.32 -18.80
C LYS A 428 -47.44 -87.36 -19.73
N THR A 429 -47.54 -86.44 -20.69
CA THR A 429 -48.75 -86.21 -21.52
C THR A 429 -48.53 -86.52 -23.00
N THR A 430 -47.37 -86.17 -23.57
CA THR A 430 -47.09 -86.26 -25.01
C THR A 430 -45.78 -87.01 -25.31
N HIS A 431 -45.74 -87.80 -26.39
CA HIS A 431 -44.59 -88.66 -26.74
C HIS A 431 -43.47 -87.90 -27.51
N ASN A 432 -43.73 -86.70 -28.04
CA ASN A 432 -42.77 -85.94 -28.87
C ASN A 432 -42.14 -84.75 -28.13
N LEU A 433 -41.13 -85.04 -27.30
CA LEU A 433 -40.39 -84.05 -26.49
C LEU A 433 -39.22 -83.38 -27.23
N TYR A 434 -38.88 -83.88 -28.42
CA TYR A 434 -37.65 -83.52 -29.13
C TYR A 434 -37.50 -82.01 -29.41
N PRO A 435 -38.55 -81.26 -29.82
CA PRO A 435 -38.43 -79.82 -30.04
C PRO A 435 -38.08 -79.02 -28.77
N LEU A 436 -38.68 -79.35 -27.64
CA LEU A 436 -38.43 -78.68 -26.35
C LEU A 436 -37.05 -79.01 -25.81
N LEU A 437 -36.61 -80.26 -25.94
CA LEU A 437 -35.27 -80.69 -25.56
C LEU A 437 -34.18 -80.03 -26.44
N LYS A 438 -34.46 -79.85 -27.73
CA LYS A 438 -33.57 -79.12 -28.64
C LYS A 438 -33.47 -77.65 -28.24
N ALA A 439 -34.59 -76.97 -28.01
CA ALA A 439 -34.63 -75.57 -27.59
C ALA A 439 -33.96 -75.32 -26.22
N SER A 440 -34.14 -76.23 -25.26
CA SER A 440 -33.49 -76.13 -23.93
C SER A 440 -31.97 -76.34 -23.99
N LYS A 441 -31.49 -77.28 -24.83
CA LYS A 441 -30.06 -77.52 -25.03
C LYS A 441 -29.37 -76.43 -25.85
N GLU A 442 -30.07 -75.88 -26.84
CA GLU A 442 -29.54 -74.80 -27.67
C GLU A 442 -29.51 -73.48 -26.91
N GLY A 443 -30.34 -73.32 -25.87
CA GLY A 443 -30.42 -72.12 -25.04
C GLY A 443 -30.92 -70.93 -25.85
N THR A 444 -31.68 -70.04 -25.21
CA THR A 444 -31.89 -68.72 -25.80
C THR A 444 -30.52 -68.07 -25.88
N GLY A 445 -29.97 -67.97 -27.09
CA GLY A 445 -28.78 -67.20 -27.38
C GLY A 445 -29.03 -65.76 -26.96
N LEU A 446 -28.71 -65.46 -25.70
CA LEU A 446 -28.48 -64.13 -25.17
C LEU A 446 -27.34 -63.53 -25.99
N VAL A 447 -27.67 -63.03 -27.18
CA VAL A 447 -26.89 -62.13 -28.04
C VAL A 447 -25.37 -62.29 -27.90
N ARG A 448 -24.86 -63.51 -28.06
CA ARG A 448 -23.61 -63.71 -28.80
C ARG A 448 -24.04 -64.07 -30.21
N GLY A 449 -24.43 -63.04 -30.96
CA GLY A 449 -24.39 -63.15 -32.41
C GLY A 449 -22.98 -63.61 -32.81
N PRO A 450 -22.82 -64.33 -33.93
CA PRO A 450 -21.49 -64.59 -34.44
C PRO A 450 -20.77 -63.24 -34.50
N LEU A 451 -19.55 -63.20 -33.97
CA LEU A 451 -18.54 -62.25 -34.42
C LEU A 451 -18.36 -62.55 -35.92
N SER A 452 -19.31 -62.11 -36.73
CA SER A 452 -19.11 -61.90 -38.14
C SER A 452 -17.85 -61.06 -38.22
N ARG A 453 -16.86 -61.58 -38.94
CA ARG A 453 -15.85 -60.78 -39.65
C ARG A 453 -16.60 -59.84 -40.59
N GLY A 454 -17.28 -58.86 -40.02
CA GLY A 454 -17.94 -57.76 -40.66
C GLY A 454 -17.03 -56.58 -40.48
N ARG A 455 -16.29 -56.29 -41.55
CA ARG A 455 -15.55 -55.06 -41.77
C ARG A 455 -16.54 -53.89 -41.61
N GLY A 456 -16.68 -53.36 -40.40
CA GLY A 456 -17.35 -52.10 -40.07
C GLY A 456 -16.29 -51.01 -39.88
N PRO A 457 -16.61 -49.74 -40.20
CA PRO A 457 -15.62 -48.71 -40.47
C PRO A 457 -14.76 -48.41 -39.24
N SER A 458 -13.45 -48.35 -39.44
CA SER A 458 -12.49 -47.85 -38.46
C SER A 458 -12.82 -46.38 -38.16
N TYR A 459 -13.49 -46.12 -37.04
CA TYR A 459 -13.54 -44.78 -36.48
C TYR A 459 -12.11 -44.38 -36.09
N PRO A 460 -11.59 -43.24 -36.57
CA PRO A 460 -10.26 -42.78 -36.18
C PRO A 460 -10.28 -42.48 -34.68
N ALA A 461 -9.26 -42.98 -33.98
CA ALA A 461 -8.99 -42.64 -32.60
C ALA A 461 -9.02 -41.11 -32.43
N GLN A 462 -9.79 -40.63 -31.45
CA GLN A 462 -9.84 -39.23 -31.06
C GLN A 462 -8.92 -39.03 -29.87
N ASP A 463 -8.00 -38.07 -29.99
CA ASP A 463 -7.36 -37.44 -28.84
C ASP A 463 -8.29 -36.37 -28.23
N ILE A 464 -7.98 -36.02 -26.99
CA ILE A 464 -8.75 -35.18 -26.04
C ILE A 464 -9.08 -33.76 -26.56
N ALA A 465 -8.55 -33.35 -27.72
CA ALA A 465 -8.73 -32.01 -28.31
C ALA A 465 -9.54 -31.97 -29.63
N GLY A 466 -10.17 -33.08 -30.07
CA GLY A 466 -11.30 -33.03 -31.02
C GLY A 466 -11.05 -32.47 -32.43
N THR A 467 -9.82 -32.51 -32.97
CA THR A 467 -9.52 -32.06 -34.36
C THR A 467 -9.08 -33.24 -35.24
N LYS A 468 -9.77 -33.45 -36.38
CA LYS A 468 -9.49 -34.53 -37.36
C LYS A 468 -8.27 -34.20 -38.23
N LEU A 469 -7.25 -35.07 -38.22
CA LEU A 469 -6.16 -35.07 -39.21
C LEU A 469 -6.44 -36.09 -40.32
N PRO A 470 -6.17 -35.78 -41.61
CA PRO A 470 -6.27 -36.74 -42.70
C PRO A 470 -5.11 -37.75 -42.63
N CYS A 471 -5.44 -39.03 -42.79
CA CYS A 471 -4.50 -40.14 -42.80
C CYS A 471 -3.83 -40.23 -44.17
N CYS A 472 -2.58 -39.75 -44.28
CA CYS A 472 -1.76 -39.94 -45.47
C CYS A 472 -1.27 -41.39 -45.53
N ILE A 473 -1.63 -42.07 -46.62
CA ILE A 473 -1.16 -43.41 -46.96
C ILE A 473 0.31 -43.27 -47.39
N CYS A 474 1.22 -43.93 -46.68
CA CYS A 474 2.64 -43.94 -47.04
C CYS A 474 2.85 -44.71 -48.36
N THR A 475 3.22 -43.99 -49.41
CA THR A 475 3.95 -44.54 -50.56
C THR A 475 5.16 -43.66 -50.84
N THR A 476 6.35 -44.24 -50.64
CA THR A 476 7.55 -44.06 -51.48
C THR A 476 8.22 -42.68 -51.57
N THR A 477 9.40 -42.60 -50.94
CA THR A 477 10.66 -41.93 -51.37
C THR A 477 10.69 -40.41 -51.62
N GLN A 478 11.44 -39.66 -50.80
CA GLN A 478 12.61 -38.86 -51.21
C GLN A 478 13.28 -38.12 -50.03
N GLU A 479 14.60 -38.00 -50.13
CA GLU A 479 15.57 -37.46 -49.18
C GLU A 479 15.32 -35.99 -48.77
N PRO A 480 15.70 -35.56 -47.54
CA PRO A 480 15.67 -34.15 -47.19
C PRO A 480 16.93 -33.42 -47.67
N LYS A 481 16.75 -32.49 -48.62
CA LYS A 481 17.69 -31.40 -48.90
C LYS A 481 17.64 -30.39 -47.75
N VAL A 482 18.82 -30.14 -47.18
CA VAL A 482 19.13 -29.06 -46.26
C VAL A 482 18.92 -27.70 -46.94
N VAL A 483 18.16 -26.81 -46.32
CA VAL A 483 18.13 -25.39 -46.67
C VAL A 483 18.33 -24.57 -45.39
N PHE A 484 19.50 -23.94 -45.32
CA PHE A 484 19.81 -22.80 -44.48
C PHE A 484 18.95 -21.60 -44.88
N THR A 485 18.41 -20.88 -43.90
CA THR A 485 17.85 -19.53 -44.08
C THR A 485 18.80 -18.50 -43.49
N TRP A 486 19.06 -17.46 -44.28
CA TRP A 486 19.69 -16.19 -43.90
C TRP A 486 18.72 -15.29 -43.13
#